data_AF-A0A4W3GCP6-F1
#
_entry.id   AF-A0A4W3GCP6-F1
#
_cell.length_a   1.000
_cell.length_b   1.000
_cell.length_c   1.000
_cell.angle_alpha   90.00
_cell.angle_beta   90.00
_cell.angle_gamma   90.00
#
_symmetry.space_group_name_H-M   'P 1'
#
loop_
_entity.id
_entity.type
_entity.pdbx_description
1 polymer ?
#
loop_
_entity_poly.entity_id
_entity_poly.type
_entity_poly.pdbx_seq_one_letter_code
_entity_poly.pdbx_strand_id
1 'polypeptide(L)'
;MSLFPFLVVLCLSPCAVRGSAKPAQQRVVRVGAFSWNNCGGGKDPGTIAYLSIRPDPINIPGVLRVSAMASTSVILSTPLKVNVTLQKEVAGTWVKIPCVEQIGSCTYEDVCRLLYLAIPPGQSCPEPLATYGIPCHCPFQTGSYTLPETSFDIPNLGVPYWLTNGDYKGKAVMSSGNRELACVELSFSFKTT
;
A
#
# COMPACT_ATOMS: atom_id res chain seq x y z
N MET A 1 58.04 51.70 -52.80
CA MET A 1 58.31 50.55 -53.69
C MET A 1 57.96 49.30 -52.90
N SER A 2 56.78 48.72 -53.17
CA SER A 2 56.64 47.41 -53.84
C SER A 2 57.10 46.25 -52.92
N LEU A 3 56.32 45.23 -52.56
CA LEU A 3 55.21 44.53 -53.19
C LEU A 3 54.46 43.68 -52.14
N PHE A 4 53.16 43.48 -52.31
CA PHE A 4 52.40 42.33 -51.80
C PHE A 4 52.78 41.06 -52.60
N PRO A 5 52.75 39.83 -52.05
CA PRO A 5 51.50 39.05 -52.12
C PRO A 5 51.24 38.01 -51.01
N PHE A 6 49.94 37.72 -50.84
CA PHE A 6 49.28 36.46 -50.47
C PHE A 6 49.98 35.45 -49.54
N LEU A 7 49.38 35.22 -48.37
CA LEU A 7 48.99 33.85 -47.98
C LEU A 7 47.82 33.90 -46.97
N VAL A 8 46.67 33.40 -47.43
CA VAL A 8 45.48 33.13 -46.62
C VAL A 8 45.75 31.86 -45.82
N VAL A 9 45.72 31.95 -44.49
CA VAL A 9 45.64 30.77 -43.62
C VAL A 9 44.35 30.85 -42.80
N LEU A 10 43.36 30.08 -43.28
CA LEU A 10 42.14 29.73 -42.56
C LEU A 10 42.51 28.79 -41.40
N CYS A 11 42.63 29.33 -40.19
CA CYS A 11 42.60 28.49 -38.99
C CYS A 11 41.15 28.11 -38.68
N LEU A 12 40.72 26.98 -39.24
CA LEU A 12 39.62 26.18 -38.70
C LEU A 12 40.10 25.55 -37.39
N SER A 13 39.52 25.94 -36.26
CA SER A 13 39.51 25.07 -35.07
C SER A 13 38.26 25.33 -34.21
N PRO A 14 37.59 24.27 -33.71
CA PRO A 14 36.21 24.33 -33.26
C PRO A 14 36.11 24.62 -31.76
N CYS A 15 35.15 25.48 -31.39
CA CYS A 15 34.56 25.46 -30.05
C CYS A 15 33.98 24.07 -29.79
N ALA A 16 34.51 23.36 -28.79
CA ALA A 16 33.84 22.21 -28.22
C ALA A 16 34.20 22.05 -26.73
N VAL A 17 33.53 22.83 -25.89
CA VAL A 17 33.36 22.47 -24.48
C VAL A 17 32.41 21.27 -24.44
N ARG A 18 32.94 20.06 -24.23
CA ARG A 18 32.12 18.87 -23.93
C ARG A 18 32.34 18.44 -22.49
N GLY A 19 31.64 19.11 -21.58
CA GLY A 19 31.32 18.53 -20.29
C GLY A 19 30.17 17.53 -20.49
N SER A 20 30.48 16.23 -20.53
CA SER A 20 29.44 15.19 -20.47
C SER A 20 28.87 15.13 -19.05
N ALA A 21 27.78 15.85 -18.81
CA ALA A 21 26.89 15.54 -17.71
C ALA A 21 26.26 14.15 -17.99
N LYS A 22 26.64 13.14 -17.20
CA LYS A 22 26.00 11.82 -17.26
C LYS A 22 24.51 12.01 -16.91
N PRO A 23 23.57 11.53 -17.72
CA PRO A 23 22.17 11.55 -17.34
C PRO A 23 22.00 10.69 -16.10
N ALA A 24 21.47 11.28 -15.03
CA ALA A 24 21.03 10.55 -13.85
C ALA A 24 19.91 9.62 -14.30
N GLN A 25 20.24 8.34 -14.45
CA GLN A 25 19.31 7.28 -14.77
C GLN A 25 18.32 7.20 -13.61
N GLN A 26 17.14 7.82 -13.77
CA GLN A 26 16.04 7.70 -12.83
C GLN A 26 15.69 6.22 -12.71
N ARG A 27 16.08 5.62 -11.59
CA ARG A 27 15.67 4.27 -11.22
C ARG A 27 14.17 4.34 -10.96
N VAL A 28 13.36 3.92 -11.92
CA VAL A 28 11.94 3.62 -11.69
C VAL A 28 11.92 2.55 -10.61
N VAL A 29 11.53 2.92 -9.39
CA VAL A 29 11.43 1.99 -8.28
C VAL A 29 10.12 1.25 -8.45
N ARG A 30 10.11 0.27 -9.36
CA ARG A 30 9.06 -0.74 -9.36
C ARG A 30 9.04 -1.39 -7.98
N VAL A 31 7.88 -1.53 -7.38
CA VAL A 31 7.71 -2.34 -6.18
C VAL A 31 8.16 -3.76 -6.55
N GLY A 32 9.33 -4.15 -6.05
CA GLY A 32 10.03 -5.35 -6.51
C GLY A 32 9.38 -6.66 -6.06
N ALA A 33 8.48 -6.58 -5.09
CA ALA A 33 7.56 -7.62 -4.62
C ALA A 33 6.62 -7.02 -3.56
N PHE A 34 5.54 -7.73 -3.24
CA PHE A 34 4.74 -7.50 -2.04
C PHE A 34 5.65 -7.38 -0.81
N SER A 35 5.43 -6.35 -0.01
CA SER A 35 6.17 -6.13 1.24
C SER A 35 5.28 -5.44 2.26
N TRP A 36 5.61 -5.62 3.54
CA TRP A 36 4.88 -5.00 4.64
C TRP A 36 5.79 -4.80 5.85
N ASN A 37 5.42 -3.87 6.74
CA ASN A 37 6.10 -3.66 8.02
C ASN A 37 5.15 -3.03 9.05
N ASN A 38 5.39 -3.28 10.33
CA ASN A 38 4.75 -2.52 11.41
C ASN A 38 5.40 -1.12 11.51
N CYS A 39 4.60 -0.06 11.46
CA CYS A 39 5.07 1.33 11.49
C CYS A 39 4.97 2.02 12.86
N GLY A 40 4.46 1.33 13.88
CA GLY A 40 4.25 1.84 15.24
C GLY A 40 5.51 1.94 16.11
N GLY A 41 6.69 1.87 15.51
CA GLY A 41 7.98 1.97 16.20
C GLY A 41 8.22 0.94 17.32
N GLY A 42 7.51 -0.19 17.30
CA GLY A 42 7.60 -1.25 18.32
C GLY A 42 6.91 -0.93 19.66
N LYS A 43 6.15 0.15 19.74
CA LYS A 43 5.46 0.58 20.98
C LYS A 43 3.97 0.25 20.99
N ASP A 44 3.41 0.02 19.81
CA ASP A 44 2.01 -0.28 19.65
C ASP A 44 1.65 -1.63 20.30
N PRO A 45 0.55 -1.70 21.04
CA PRO A 45 0.11 -2.95 21.66
C PRO A 45 -0.31 -4.02 20.64
N GLY A 46 -0.71 -3.61 19.43
CA GLY A 46 -1.09 -4.47 18.32
C GLY A 46 0.00 -4.54 17.26
N THR A 47 0.36 -5.76 16.84
CA THR A 47 1.41 -6.01 15.85
C THR A 47 1.02 -7.12 14.88
N ILE A 48 1.52 -7.03 13.65
CA ILE A 48 1.48 -8.13 12.68
C ILE A 48 2.80 -8.89 12.78
N ALA A 49 2.73 -10.19 13.05
CA ALA A 49 3.89 -11.07 13.11
C ALA A 49 4.20 -11.68 11.73
N TYR A 50 3.16 -11.97 10.96
CA TYR A 50 3.26 -12.54 9.62
C TYR A 50 2.13 -12.03 8.73
N LEU A 51 2.45 -11.73 7.48
CA LEU A 51 1.48 -11.43 6.44
C LEU A 51 2.03 -11.87 5.09
N SER A 52 1.22 -12.59 4.33
CA SER A 52 1.51 -13.04 2.98
C SER A 52 0.29 -12.84 2.11
N ILE A 53 0.51 -12.30 0.92
CA ILE A 53 -0.51 -12.03 -0.08
C ILE A 53 0.00 -12.56 -1.43
N ARG A 54 -0.81 -13.40 -2.09
CA ARG A 54 -0.48 -14.01 -3.39
C ARG A 54 -1.70 -14.01 -4.31
N PRO A 55 -1.54 -13.95 -5.65
CA PRO A 55 -0.29 -13.75 -6.37
C PRO A 55 0.21 -12.31 -6.24
N ASP A 56 1.45 -12.09 -6.67
CA ASP A 56 2.05 -10.78 -6.84
C ASP A 56 2.55 -10.66 -8.29
N PRO A 57 2.01 -9.72 -9.11
CA PRO A 57 0.96 -8.76 -8.77
C PRO A 57 -0.40 -9.43 -8.52
N ILE A 58 -1.26 -8.76 -7.75
CA ILE A 58 -2.62 -9.18 -7.45
C ILE A 58 -3.50 -8.98 -8.68
N ASN A 59 -4.27 -10.01 -9.06
CA ASN A 59 -5.14 -9.96 -10.23
C ASN A 59 -6.54 -9.42 -9.89
N ILE A 60 -7.07 -8.51 -10.71
CA ILE A 60 -8.45 -8.00 -10.61
C ILE A 60 -9.17 -8.17 -11.97
N PRO A 61 -10.29 -8.91 -12.05
CA PRO A 61 -10.78 -9.85 -11.04
C PRO A 61 -9.83 -11.05 -10.91
N GLY A 62 -9.94 -11.80 -9.80
CA GLY A 62 -9.10 -12.98 -9.59
C GLY A 62 -9.15 -13.51 -8.17
N VAL A 63 -8.38 -14.58 -7.91
CA VAL A 63 -8.27 -15.19 -6.58
C VAL A 63 -7.07 -14.64 -5.84
N LEU A 64 -7.31 -14.09 -4.64
CA LEU A 64 -6.32 -13.65 -3.69
C LEU A 64 -6.13 -14.71 -2.60
N ARG A 65 -4.89 -15.14 -2.35
CA ARG A 65 -4.51 -15.98 -1.22
C ARG A 65 -3.88 -15.12 -0.15
N VAL A 66 -4.45 -15.15 1.05
CA VAL A 66 -3.96 -14.39 2.21
C VAL A 66 -3.65 -15.35 3.34
N SER A 67 -2.54 -15.11 4.03
CA SER A 67 -2.26 -15.69 5.33
C SER A 67 -1.69 -14.63 6.25
N ALA A 68 -2.16 -14.58 7.49
CA ALA A 68 -1.80 -13.55 8.43
C ALA A 68 -1.71 -14.09 9.86
N MET A 69 -0.83 -13.50 10.65
CA MET A 69 -0.78 -13.67 12.09
C MET A 69 -0.59 -12.30 12.73
N ALA A 70 -1.53 -11.90 13.56
CA ALA A 70 -1.50 -10.64 14.29
C ALA A 70 -1.75 -10.88 15.78
N SER A 71 -1.26 -9.99 16.62
CA SER A 71 -1.49 -10.06 18.06
C SER A 71 -1.80 -8.69 18.62
N THR A 72 -2.52 -8.67 19.73
CA THR A 72 -2.76 -7.46 20.52
C THR A 72 -2.64 -7.78 22.01
N SER A 73 -1.95 -6.90 22.73
CA SER A 73 -1.80 -6.96 24.19
C SER A 73 -2.89 -6.17 24.94
N VAL A 74 -3.79 -5.49 24.22
CA VAL A 74 -4.93 -4.77 24.79
C VAL A 74 -6.23 -5.19 24.11
N ILE A 75 -7.35 -5.04 24.83
CA ILE A 75 -8.69 -5.20 24.28
C ILE A 75 -8.95 -4.07 23.28
N LEU A 76 -9.41 -4.42 22.07
CA LEU A 76 -9.78 -3.44 21.04
C LEU A 76 -11.30 -3.27 21.06
N SER A 77 -11.77 -2.15 21.59
CA SER A 77 -13.18 -1.83 21.77
C SER A 77 -13.58 -0.52 21.09
N THR A 78 -14.88 -0.30 20.93
CA THR A 78 -15.43 0.98 20.44
C THR A 78 -15.06 2.15 21.38
N PRO A 79 -14.81 3.37 20.86
CA PRO A 79 -14.60 3.67 19.45
C PRO A 79 -13.21 3.18 18.99
N LEU A 80 -13.19 2.42 17.88
CA LEU A 80 -11.97 1.89 17.27
C LEU A 80 -11.76 2.55 15.91
N LYS A 81 -10.95 3.60 15.88
CA LYS A 81 -10.71 4.42 14.69
C LYS A 81 -9.63 3.80 13.82
N VAL A 82 -9.86 3.73 12.50
CA VAL A 82 -8.86 3.30 11.51
C VAL A 82 -8.68 4.39 10.45
N ASN A 83 -7.46 4.90 10.32
CA ASN A 83 -7.06 5.84 9.28
C ASN A 83 -6.27 5.10 8.21
N VAL A 84 -6.80 5.05 6.99
CA VAL A 84 -6.17 4.44 5.83
C VAL A 84 -5.63 5.54 4.91
N THR A 85 -4.38 5.40 4.50
CA THR A 85 -3.77 6.17 3.43
C THR A 85 -3.36 5.22 2.31
N LEU A 86 -3.87 5.47 1.12
CA LEU A 86 -3.56 4.69 -0.08
C LEU A 86 -2.92 5.61 -1.13
N GLN A 87 -1.79 5.19 -1.67
CA GLN A 87 -1.06 5.91 -2.70
C GLN A 87 -0.79 5.00 -3.90
N LYS A 88 -0.79 5.58 -5.09
CA LYS A 88 -0.44 4.93 -6.35
C LYS A 88 0.79 5.58 -6.96
N GLU A 89 1.70 4.79 -7.52
CA GLU A 89 2.80 5.33 -8.31
C GLU A 89 2.30 5.78 -9.70
N VAL A 90 2.56 7.04 -10.05
CA VAL A 90 2.28 7.63 -11.35
C VAL A 90 3.52 8.38 -11.81
N ALA A 91 4.13 7.94 -12.91
CA ALA A 91 5.33 8.54 -13.48
C ALA A 91 6.47 8.79 -12.46
N GLY A 92 6.71 7.82 -11.56
CA GLY A 92 7.74 7.89 -10.52
C GLY A 92 7.38 8.71 -9.28
N THR A 93 6.15 9.22 -9.19
CA THR A 93 5.64 9.97 -8.04
C THR A 93 4.51 9.22 -7.34
N TRP A 94 4.49 9.23 -6.01
CA TRP A 94 3.42 8.61 -5.22
C TRP A 94 2.26 9.59 -5.02
N VAL A 95 1.13 9.32 -5.68
CA VAL A 95 -0.08 10.15 -5.64
C VAL A 95 -1.08 9.54 -4.66
N LYS A 96 -1.55 10.34 -3.70
CA LYS A 96 -2.57 9.93 -2.73
C LYS A 96 -3.93 9.74 -3.43
N ILE A 97 -4.54 8.58 -3.24
CA ILE A 97 -5.89 8.27 -3.73
C ILE A 97 -6.91 8.84 -2.72
N PRO A 98 -7.82 9.73 -3.13
CA PRO A 98 -8.82 10.31 -2.24
C PRO A 98 -9.81 9.25 -1.73
N CYS A 99 -10.50 9.53 -0.63
CA CYS A 99 -11.61 8.69 -0.18
C CYS A 99 -12.85 8.99 -1.03
N VAL A 100 -13.36 7.98 -1.74
CA VAL A 100 -14.60 8.04 -2.50
C VAL A 100 -15.39 6.78 -2.18
N GLU A 101 -16.64 6.92 -1.72
CA GLU A 101 -17.51 5.77 -1.42
C GLU A 101 -16.84 4.70 -0.52
N GLN A 102 -16.10 5.14 0.51
CA GLN A 102 -15.36 4.27 1.43
C GLN A 102 -14.16 3.52 0.82
N ILE A 103 -13.67 3.94 -0.35
CA ILE A 103 -12.50 3.39 -1.04
C ILE A 103 -11.41 4.47 -1.17
N GLY A 104 -10.15 4.10 -0.90
CA GLY A 104 -8.99 4.99 -1.01
C GLY A 104 -8.43 5.41 0.35
N SER A 105 -8.00 6.67 0.47
CA SER A 105 -7.47 7.20 1.74
C SER A 105 -8.58 7.65 2.68
N CYS A 106 -9.29 6.70 3.29
CA CYS A 106 -10.44 6.93 4.14
C CYS A 106 -10.11 6.92 5.64
N THR A 107 -10.92 7.62 6.44
CA THR A 107 -10.91 7.51 7.89
C THR A 107 -12.23 6.91 8.36
N TYR A 108 -12.15 5.76 9.01
CA TYR A 108 -13.28 5.08 9.63
C TYR A 108 -13.26 5.40 11.13
N GLU A 109 -14.20 6.24 11.58
CA GLU A 109 -14.20 6.74 12.96
C GLU A 109 -14.46 5.63 13.99
N ASP A 110 -15.22 4.59 13.62
CA ASP A 110 -15.41 3.43 14.46
C ASP A 110 -15.68 2.16 13.63
N VAL A 111 -14.65 1.34 13.43
CA VAL A 111 -14.79 0.07 12.69
C VAL A 111 -15.63 -0.95 13.46
N CYS A 112 -15.75 -0.84 14.79
CA CYS A 112 -16.65 -1.67 15.57
C CYS A 112 -18.12 -1.43 15.20
N ARG A 113 -18.49 -0.16 14.95
CA ARG A 113 -19.82 0.20 14.47
C ARG A 113 -20.09 -0.32 13.06
N LEU A 114 -19.09 -0.30 12.18
CA LEU A 114 -19.22 -0.85 10.83
C LEU A 114 -19.43 -2.37 10.87
N LEU A 115 -18.67 -3.09 11.71
CA LEU A 115 -18.86 -4.52 11.92
C LEU A 115 -20.24 -4.84 12.50
N TYR A 116 -20.73 -4.06 13.47
CA TYR A 116 -22.07 -4.23 14.03
C TYR A 116 -23.17 -4.10 12.96
N LEU A 117 -23.03 -3.15 12.02
CA LEU A 117 -24.00 -2.95 10.94
C LEU A 117 -23.91 -4.03 9.87
N ALA A 118 -22.69 -4.50 9.55
CA ALA A 118 -22.47 -5.53 8.54
C ALA A 118 -22.83 -6.93 9.05
N ILE A 119 -22.59 -7.20 10.34
CA ILE A 119 -22.79 -8.50 10.99
C ILE A 119 -23.52 -8.25 12.31
N PRO A 120 -24.87 -8.23 12.30
CA PRO A 120 -25.65 -8.00 13.51
C PRO A 120 -25.34 -9.01 14.63
N PRO A 121 -25.45 -8.61 15.92
CA PRO A 121 -25.24 -9.53 17.04
C PRO A 121 -26.14 -10.76 16.96
N GLY A 122 -25.61 -11.91 17.33
CA GLY A 122 -26.30 -13.20 17.24
C GLY A 122 -26.13 -13.91 15.91
N GLN A 123 -25.55 -13.27 14.89
CA GLN A 123 -25.10 -13.96 13.69
C GLN A 123 -23.69 -14.52 13.88
N SER A 124 -23.44 -15.71 13.31
CA SER A 124 -22.10 -16.28 13.22
C SER A 124 -21.20 -15.41 12.35
N CYS A 125 -19.90 -15.40 12.66
CA CYS A 125 -18.94 -14.74 11.78
C CYS A 125 -18.95 -15.38 10.39
N PRO A 126 -18.73 -14.58 9.33
CA PRO A 126 -18.64 -15.11 7.98
C PRO A 126 -17.40 -16.02 7.85
N GLU A 127 -17.47 -16.99 6.95
CA GLU A 127 -16.28 -17.73 6.54
C GLU A 127 -15.28 -16.78 5.82
N PRO A 128 -13.95 -16.99 5.97
CA PRO A 128 -13.29 -18.06 6.71
C PRO A 128 -13.08 -17.78 8.21
N LEU A 129 -13.58 -16.67 8.74
CA LEU A 129 -13.30 -16.25 10.12
C LEU A 129 -13.87 -17.23 11.14
N ALA A 130 -15.09 -17.73 10.91
CA ALA A 130 -15.73 -18.72 11.76
C ALA A 130 -14.90 -20.02 11.86
N THR A 131 -14.44 -20.57 10.74
CA THR A 131 -13.60 -21.78 10.71
C THR A 131 -12.35 -21.66 11.58
N TYR A 132 -11.72 -20.48 11.62
CA TYR A 132 -10.48 -20.26 12.37
C TYR A 132 -10.69 -19.61 13.74
N GLY A 133 -11.93 -19.49 14.21
CA GLY A 133 -12.26 -18.89 15.51
C GLY A 133 -11.85 -17.42 15.61
N ILE A 134 -11.75 -16.72 14.47
CA ILE A 134 -11.42 -15.30 14.44
C ILE A 134 -12.71 -14.51 14.72
N PRO A 135 -12.76 -13.70 15.79
CA PRO A 135 -13.93 -12.88 16.07
C PRO A 135 -14.16 -11.85 14.96
N CYS A 136 -15.43 -11.50 14.75
CA CYS A 136 -15.88 -10.46 13.81
C CYS A 136 -16.72 -9.38 14.49
N HIS A 137 -16.81 -9.42 15.83
CA HIS A 137 -17.50 -8.44 16.66
C HIS A 137 -16.54 -7.85 17.68
N CYS A 138 -16.71 -6.57 17.97
CA CYS A 138 -16.04 -5.96 19.11
C CYS A 138 -16.74 -6.34 20.43
N PRO A 139 -16.01 -6.36 21.56
CA PRO A 139 -14.57 -6.10 21.68
C PRO A 139 -13.69 -7.29 21.27
N PHE A 140 -12.62 -7.02 20.53
CA PHE A 140 -11.57 -8.00 20.25
C PHE A 140 -10.70 -8.17 21.49
N GLN A 141 -10.55 -9.41 21.94
CA GLN A 141 -9.80 -9.73 23.16
C GLN A 141 -8.29 -9.65 22.95
N THR A 142 -7.54 -9.58 24.04
CA THR A 142 -6.08 -9.74 23.99
C THR A 142 -5.73 -11.13 23.51
N GLY A 143 -4.70 -11.26 22.67
CA GLY A 143 -4.26 -12.57 22.19
C GLY A 143 -3.60 -12.50 20.82
N SER A 144 -3.40 -13.69 20.23
CA SER A 144 -2.93 -13.85 18.86
C SER A 144 -4.05 -14.42 17.99
N TYR A 145 -4.22 -13.84 16.81
CA TYR A 145 -5.18 -14.22 15.80
C TYR A 145 -4.43 -14.70 14.56
N THR A 146 -4.74 -15.91 14.12
CA THR A 146 -4.06 -16.54 12.98
C THR A 146 -5.07 -16.89 11.92
N LEU A 147 -4.83 -16.40 10.71
CA LEU A 147 -5.50 -16.78 9.48
C LEU A 147 -4.51 -17.61 8.65
N PRO A 148 -4.70 -18.94 8.56
CA PRO A 148 -3.97 -19.78 7.63
C PRO A 148 -4.20 -19.32 6.18
N GLU A 149 -3.46 -19.91 5.23
CA GLU A 149 -3.67 -19.57 3.83
C GLU A 149 -5.12 -19.85 3.40
N THR A 150 -5.80 -18.77 3.02
CA THR A 150 -7.21 -18.74 2.65
C THR A 150 -7.37 -18.01 1.33
N SER A 151 -8.29 -18.48 0.50
CA SER A 151 -8.57 -17.89 -0.81
C SER A 151 -9.79 -16.99 -0.74
N PHE A 152 -9.67 -15.80 -1.31
CA PHE A 152 -10.71 -14.78 -1.43
C PHE A 152 -10.88 -14.42 -2.89
N ASP A 153 -12.13 -14.37 -3.35
CA ASP A 153 -12.43 -13.88 -4.70
C ASP A 153 -12.44 -12.35 -4.71
N ILE A 154 -11.60 -11.75 -5.55
CA ILE A 154 -11.64 -10.33 -5.85
C ILE A 154 -12.61 -10.14 -7.03
N PRO A 155 -13.79 -9.53 -6.81
CA PRO A 155 -14.74 -9.28 -7.88
C PRO A 155 -14.20 -8.21 -8.83
N ASN A 156 -14.89 -8.03 -9.95
CA ASN A 156 -14.68 -6.83 -10.75
C ASN A 156 -15.17 -5.62 -9.95
N LEU A 157 -14.24 -4.75 -9.56
CA LEU A 157 -14.50 -3.60 -8.70
C LEU A 157 -15.08 -2.39 -9.45
N GLY A 158 -15.28 -2.47 -10.77
CA GLY A 158 -15.80 -1.35 -11.58
C GLY A 158 -14.90 -0.10 -11.57
N VAL A 159 -13.67 -0.22 -11.08
CA VAL A 159 -12.72 0.88 -10.97
C VAL A 159 -12.12 1.20 -12.35
N PRO A 160 -11.91 2.50 -12.66
CA PRO A 160 -11.29 2.89 -13.92
C PRO A 160 -9.91 2.25 -14.14
N TYR A 161 -9.59 1.91 -15.38
CA TYR A 161 -8.32 1.24 -15.74
C TYR A 161 -7.06 2.03 -15.30
N TRP A 162 -7.14 3.36 -15.26
CA TRP A 162 -6.05 4.21 -14.76
C TRP A 162 -5.77 4.01 -13.27
N LEU A 163 -6.73 3.48 -12.51
CA LEU A 163 -6.64 3.20 -11.07
C LEU A 163 -6.33 1.74 -10.75
N THR A 164 -6.29 0.82 -11.72
CA THR A 164 -6.07 -0.61 -11.41
C THR A 164 -4.60 -0.99 -11.55
N ASN A 165 -4.01 -0.87 -12.74
CA ASN A 165 -2.65 -1.36 -12.98
C ASN A 165 -1.57 -0.49 -12.32
N GLY A 166 -0.63 -1.12 -11.63
CA GLY A 166 0.58 -0.47 -11.13
C GLY A 166 0.88 -0.78 -9.67
N ASP A 167 1.71 0.08 -9.09
CA ASP A 167 2.28 -0.10 -7.76
C ASP A 167 1.59 0.82 -6.76
N TYR A 168 1.36 0.29 -5.55
CA TYR A 168 0.63 0.94 -4.48
C TYR A 168 1.39 0.89 -3.17
N LYS A 169 1.17 1.92 -2.36
CA LYS A 169 1.55 1.94 -0.95
C LYS A 169 0.31 2.16 -0.10
N GLY A 170 0.08 1.26 0.84
CA GLY A 170 -0.96 1.37 1.85
C GLY A 170 -0.35 1.65 3.21
N LYS A 171 -1.00 2.49 4.00
CA LYS A 171 -0.75 2.67 5.43
C LYS A 171 -2.08 2.62 6.17
N ALA A 172 -2.16 1.82 7.22
CA ALA A 172 -3.31 1.80 8.12
C ALA A 172 -2.87 2.02 9.56
N VAL A 173 -3.50 2.98 10.23
CA VAL A 173 -3.28 3.30 11.65
C VAL A 173 -4.58 3.06 12.39
N MET A 174 -4.54 2.15 13.37
CA MET A 174 -5.65 1.87 14.28
C MET A 174 -5.41 2.58 15.61
N SER A 175 -6.43 3.25 16.14
CA SER A 175 -6.34 4.06 17.35
C SER A 175 -7.64 4.02 18.15
N SER A 176 -7.54 4.31 19.45
CA SER A 176 -8.69 4.59 20.30
C SER A 176 -8.43 5.87 21.09
N GLY A 177 -9.31 6.86 20.93
CA GLY A 177 -9.03 8.22 21.35
C GLY A 177 -7.75 8.75 20.72
N ASN A 178 -6.81 9.22 21.55
CA ASN A 178 -5.52 9.75 21.11
C ASN A 178 -4.38 8.71 21.14
N ARG A 179 -4.70 7.44 21.41
CA ARG A 179 -3.70 6.37 21.52
C ARG A 179 -3.67 5.54 20.24
N GLU A 180 -2.52 5.52 19.58
CA GLU A 180 -2.21 4.54 18.53
C GLU A 180 -2.14 3.14 19.13
N LEU A 181 -2.82 2.20 18.50
CA LEU A 181 -2.96 0.80 18.94
C LEU A 181 -2.25 -0.16 18.00
N ALA A 182 -2.20 0.15 16.70
CA ALA A 182 -1.44 -0.61 15.71
C ALA A 182 -1.20 0.25 14.46
N CYS A 183 -0.10 0.00 13.76
CA CYS A 183 0.24 0.66 12.50
C CYS A 183 0.89 -0.35 11.55
N VAL A 184 0.37 -0.45 10.32
CA VAL A 184 0.95 -1.25 9.25
C VAL A 184 1.15 -0.43 7.97
N GLU A 185 2.29 -0.63 7.32
CA GLU A 185 2.59 -0.16 5.96
C GLU A 185 2.79 -1.34 5.01
N LEU A 186 2.28 -1.21 3.78
CA LEU A 186 2.22 -2.25 2.76
C LEU A 186 2.67 -1.65 1.42
N SER A 187 3.44 -2.40 0.63
CA SER A 187 3.65 -2.13 -0.79
C SER A 187 3.21 -3.35 -1.60
N PHE A 188 2.40 -3.14 -2.62
CA PHE A 188 1.82 -4.20 -3.45
C PHE A 188 1.52 -3.69 -4.85
N SER A 189 1.35 -4.61 -5.79
CA SER A 189 1.06 -4.29 -7.18
C SER A 189 -0.26 -4.93 -7.61
N PHE A 190 -1.04 -4.21 -8.41
CA PHE A 190 -2.26 -4.72 -9.04
C PHE A 190 -2.06 -4.88 -10.54
N LYS A 191 -2.70 -5.91 -11.09
CA LYS A 191 -2.78 -6.19 -12.52
C LYS A 191 -4.22 -6.56 -12.89
N THR A 192 -4.78 -5.86 -13.86
CA THR A 192 -6.02 -6.21 -14.56
C THR A 192 -5.68 -7.24 -15.62
N THR A 193 -6.43 -8.34 -15.62
CA THR A 193 -6.31 -9.41 -16.60
C THR A 193 -7.24 -9.15 -17.78
#